data_AF-A0A957VJY1-F1
#
_entry.id   AF-A0A957VJY1-F1
#
_cell.length_a   1.000
_cell.length_b   1.000
_cell.length_c   1.000
_cell.angle_alpha   90.00
_cell.angle_beta   90.00
_cell.angle_gamma   90.00
#
_symmetry.space_group_name_H-M   'P 1'
#
loop_
_entity.id
_entity.type
_entity.pdbx_description
1 polymer ?
#
loop_
_entity_poly.entity_id
_entity_poly.type
_entity_poly.pdbx_seq_one_letter_code
_entity_poly.pdbx_strand_id
1 'polypeptide(L)' 'KMPSLHIDLHSGKGKSEVGWLNGAVVRAGEEAGVATPVNRVLTEVLTELVTQPAQRDEWRHAGTRLLTAVASV' A
#
# COMPACT_ATOMS: atom_id res chain seq x y z
N LYS A 1 18.44 -7.08 -6.62
CA LYS A 1 17.16 -7.61 -7.18
C LYS A 1 16.06 -6.58 -6.88
N MET A 2 15.17 -6.28 -7.85
CA MET A 2 14.03 -5.40 -7.59
C MET A 2 12.96 -6.10 -6.73
N PRO A 3 12.27 -5.40 -5.81
CA PRO A 3 11.15 -5.98 -5.05
C PRO A 3 10.00 -6.44 -5.96
N SER A 4 9.25 -7.47 -5.56
CA SER A 4 8.10 -7.98 -6.33
C SER A 4 7.06 -6.90 -6.59
N LEU A 5 6.76 -6.05 -5.61
CA LEU A 5 5.85 -4.92 -5.77
C LEU A 5 6.27 -3.97 -6.90
N HIS A 6 7.58 -3.73 -7.06
CA HIS A 6 8.06 -2.89 -8.15
C HIS A 6 7.75 -3.52 -9.51
N ILE A 7 7.90 -4.84 -9.61
CA ILE A 7 7.55 -5.60 -10.82
C ILE A 7 6.04 -5.50 -11.07
N ASP A 8 5.21 -5.69 -10.04
CA ASP A 8 3.75 -5.64 -10.15
C ASP A 8 3.25 -4.29 -10.65
N LEU A 9 3.77 -3.19 -10.10
CA LEU A 9 3.50 -1.84 -10.57
C LEU A 9 3.79 -1.73 -12.09
N HIS A 10 4.98 -2.12 -12.52
CA HIS A 10 5.41 -1.92 -13.91
C HIS A 10 4.94 -3.01 -14.90
N SER A 11 4.34 -4.10 -14.42
CA SER A 11 3.89 -5.23 -15.25
C SER A 11 2.62 -4.96 -16.05
N GLY A 12 1.85 -3.92 -15.70
CA GLY A 12 0.56 -3.61 -16.34
C GLY A 12 -0.58 -4.58 -15.99
N LYS A 13 -0.36 -5.56 -15.10
CA LYS A 13 -1.36 -6.58 -14.73
C LYS A 13 -2.48 -6.06 -13.82
N GLY A 14 -2.31 -4.90 -13.21
CA GLY A 14 -3.27 -4.33 -12.25
C GLY A 14 -3.50 -5.18 -11.00
N LYS A 15 -2.59 -6.11 -10.70
CA LYS A 15 -2.66 -7.02 -9.55
C LYS A 15 -1.36 -6.93 -8.76
N SER A 16 -1.46 -7.10 -7.44
CA SER A 16 -0.30 -7.19 -6.54
C SER A 16 -0.60 -8.07 -5.33
N GLU A 17 0.46 -8.47 -4.64
CA GLU A 17 0.37 -9.23 -3.39
C GLU A 17 0.01 -8.35 -2.17
N VAL A 18 -0.19 -7.03 -2.34
CA VAL A 18 -0.42 -6.08 -1.24
C VAL A 18 -1.56 -6.51 -0.30
N GLY A 19 -2.67 -7.00 -0.84
CA GLY A 19 -3.81 -7.46 -0.04
C GLY A 19 -3.55 -8.77 0.73
N TRP A 20 -2.60 -9.57 0.26
CA TRP A 20 -2.14 -10.81 0.91
C TRP A 20 -1.01 -10.55 1.93
N LEU A 21 -0.32 -9.41 1.83
CA LEU A 21 0.75 -9.01 2.74
C LEU A 21 0.24 -7.97 3.75
N ASN A 22 0.23 -6.68 3.39
CA ASN A 22 -0.21 -5.60 4.28
C ASN A 22 -1.67 -5.79 4.70
N GLY A 23 -2.53 -6.17 3.75
CA GLY A 23 -3.94 -6.43 4.03
C GLY A 23 -4.17 -7.60 4.98
N ALA A 24 -3.27 -8.60 5.02
CA ALA A 24 -3.35 -9.68 6.00
C ALA A 24 -3.07 -9.20 7.42
N VAL A 25 -2.12 -8.27 7.59
CA VAL A 25 -1.85 -7.65 8.89
C VAL A 25 -3.05 -6.82 9.37
N VAL A 26 -3.72 -6.11 8.46
CA VAL A 26 -4.94 -5.35 8.80
C VAL A 26 -6.03 -6.27 9.34
N ARG A 27 -6.35 -7.35 8.61
CA ARG A 27 -7.36 -8.33 9.04
C ARG A 27 -7.02 -8.97 10.39
N ALA A 28 -5.77 -9.40 10.57
CA ALA A 28 -5.33 -9.98 11.83
C ALA A 28 -5.38 -8.97 13.00
N GLY A 29 -5.07 -7.70 12.73
CA GLY A 29 -5.21 -6.62 13.72
C GLY A 29 -6.67 -6.39 14.11
N GLU A 30 -7.60 -6.39 13.16
CA GLU A 30 -9.03 -6.28 13.42
C GLU A 30 -9.55 -7.45 14.28
N GLU A 31 -9.15 -8.68 13.96
CA GLU A 31 -9.50 -9.88 14.75
C GLU A 31 -8.93 -9.83 16.18
N ALA A 32 -7.73 -9.27 16.34
CA ALA A 32 -7.05 -9.15 17.64
C ALA A 32 -7.39 -7.87 18.42
N GLY A 33 -8.18 -6.95 17.85
CA GLY A 33 -8.44 -5.63 18.45
C GLY A 33 -7.21 -4.71 18.51
N VAL A 34 -6.21 -4.91 17.65
CA VAL A 34 -4.98 -4.12 17.57
C VAL A 34 -5.00 -3.20 16.35
N ALA A 35 -4.87 -1.89 16.57
CA ALA A 35 -4.82 -0.92 15.49
C ALA A 35 -3.56 -1.10 14.61
N THR A 36 -3.76 -1.11 13.29
CA THR A 36 -2.69 -1.29 12.29
C THR A 36 -2.67 -0.16 11.25
N PRO A 37 -2.64 1.13 11.67
CA PRO A 37 -2.89 2.28 10.79
C PRO A 37 -1.92 2.37 9.61
N VAL A 38 -0.64 2.05 9.85
CA VAL A 38 0.38 2.01 8.78
C VAL A 38 0.05 0.96 7.73
N ASN A 39 -0.31 -0.26 8.14
CA ASN A 39 -0.64 -1.33 7.19
C ASN A 39 -1.94 -1.04 6.43
N ARG A 40 -2.90 -0.36 7.07
CA ARG A 40 -4.14 0.10 6.42
C ARG A 40 -3.83 1.07 5.29
N VAL A 41 -3.11 2.16 5.58
CA VAL A 41 -2.73 3.15 4.56
C VAL A 41 -1.86 2.55 3.46
N LEU A 42 -0.89 1.69 3.80
CA LEU A 42 -0.09 1.00 2.79
C LEU A 42 -0.94 0.08 1.90
N THR A 43 -1.95 -0.59 2.46
CA THR A 43 -2.86 -1.44 1.69
C THR A 43 -3.65 -0.62 0.69
N GLU A 44 -4.21 0.50 1.12
CA GLU A 44 -5.04 1.39 0.29
C GLU A 44 -4.19 2.05 -0.82
N VAL A 45 -3.13 2.77 -0.44
CA VAL A 45 -2.29 3.53 -1.38
C VAL A 45 -1.64 2.60 -2.41
N LEU A 46 -1.05 1.48 -1.98
CA LEU A 46 -0.34 0.61 -2.93
C LEU A 46 -1.32 -0.12 -3.86
N THR A 47 -2.52 -0.47 -3.39
CA THR A 47 -3.57 -1.04 -4.25
C THR A 47 -4.03 -0.03 -5.31
N GLU A 48 -4.14 1.25 -4.93
CA GLU A 48 -4.45 2.34 -5.85
C GLU A 48 -3.35 2.50 -6.90
N LEU A 49 -2.08 2.57 -6.50
CA LEU A 49 -0.94 2.75 -7.41
C LEU A 49 -0.75 1.59 -8.39
N VAL A 50 -1.18 0.39 -8.03
CA VAL A 50 -1.19 -0.78 -8.92
C VAL A 50 -2.20 -0.61 -10.05
N THR A 51 -3.35 0.00 -9.78
CA THR A 51 -4.44 0.18 -10.76
C THR A 51 -4.40 1.54 -11.48
N GLN A 52 -3.71 2.54 -10.91
CA GLN A 52 -3.60 3.90 -11.44
C GLN A 52 -2.13 4.30 -11.67
N PRO A 53 -1.51 3.88 -12.78
CA PRO A 53 -0.11 4.20 -13.06
C PRO A 53 0.23 5.70 -13.08
N ALA A 54 -0.74 6.54 -13.48
CA ALA A 54 -0.57 7.99 -13.55
C ALA A 54 -0.28 8.65 -12.19
N GLN A 55 -0.73 8.04 -11.08
CA GLN A 55 -0.51 8.60 -9.74
C GLN A 55 0.87 8.29 -9.16
N ARG A 56 1.64 7.37 -9.76
CA ARG A 56 2.90 6.87 -9.15
C ARG A 56 3.96 7.95 -8.98
N ASP A 57 4.01 8.90 -9.89
CA ASP A 57 4.99 9.98 -9.82
C ASP A 57 4.70 10.94 -8.66
N GLU A 58 3.43 11.11 -8.27
CA GLU A 58 3.06 11.90 -7.07
C GLU A 58 3.55 11.28 -5.77
N TRP A 59 3.77 9.96 -5.75
CA TRP A 59 4.22 9.22 -4.58
C TRP A 59 5.74 9.01 -4.53
N ARG A 60 6.48 9.43 -5.57
CA ARG A 60 7.95 9.41 -5.52
C ARG A 60 8.46 10.40 -4.48
N HIS A 61 9.31 9.91 -3.57
CA HIS A 61 9.89 10.71 -2.48
C HIS A 61 8.85 11.41 -1.57
N ALA A 62 7.61 10.95 -1.55
CA ALA A 62 6.49 11.58 -0.86
C ALA A 62 6.35 11.12 0.61
N GLY A 63 7.45 11.06 1.37
CA GLY A 63 7.46 10.56 2.75
C GLY A 63 6.49 11.31 3.68
N THR A 64 6.45 12.64 3.57
CA THR A 64 5.52 13.47 4.35
C THR A 64 4.05 13.17 4.01
N ARG A 65 3.73 12.95 2.73
CA ARG A 65 2.36 12.60 2.30
C ARG A 65 1.92 11.29 2.93
N LEU A 66 2.81 10.30 2.98
CA LEU A 66 2.53 9.02 3.65
C LEU A 66 2.30 9.20 5.16
N LEU A 67 3.14 10.01 5.82
CA LEU A 67 2.96 10.31 7.25
C LEU A 67 1.63 11.02 7.52
N THR A 68 1.24 11.98 6.69
CA THR A 68 -0.06 12.66 6.79
C THR A 68 -1.22 11.68 6.60
N ALA A 69 -1.13 10.78 5.63
CA ALA A 69 -2.16 9.76 5.40
C ALA A 69 -2.32 8.84 6.62
N VAL A 70 -1.21 8.39 7.22
CA VAL A 70 -1.23 7.56 8.45
C VAL A 70 -1.79 8.31 9.66
N ALA A 71 -1.51 9.61 9.78
CA ALA A 71 -2.03 10.41 10.89
C ALA A 71 -3.55 10.71 10.77
N SER A 72 -4.17 10.40 9.64
CA SER A 72 -5.58 10.69 9.35
C SER A 72 -6.51 9.49 9.51
N VAL A 73 -5.99 8.33 9.93
CA VAL A 73 -6.74 7.06 10.12
C VAL A 73 -6.79 6.62 11.57
#